data_AF-A0A2M7RTU8-F1
#
_entry.id   AF-A0A2M7RTU8-F1
#
_cell.length_a   1.000
_cell.length_b   1.000
_cell.length_c   1.000
_cell.angle_alpha   90.00
_cell.angle_beta   90.00
_cell.angle_gamma   90.00
#
_symmetry.space_group_name_H-M   'P 1'
#
loop_
_entity.id
_entity.type
_entity.pdbx_description
1 polymer ?
#
loop_
_entity_poly.entity_id
_entity_poly.type
_entity_poly.pdbx_seq_one_letter_code
_entity_poly.pdbx_strand_id
1 'polypeptide(L)'
;MTRLYNDIKFLKEVEKRQRDRVRKRTQRNQKPNPNKTDAENAKAKGWKPGLPPATVKKFDTKKFKDSDTTKVELWMEKDKLYPLDPLWITIMSPKNISGTYTRTRGTLLPGYNQETEILGYNPGFNAPGFNFVSGVQEDDFAVRAAESNWLQSNALMYNYNTTYAENYNLRATLRPINSVRIQLNATRNYSTNLSQQFFAIENNANTDSLQGIIKDDFFFVQPVETGNFSMSFISIRTAFAKNNNEDRSSSVFDQFLVERAVVSKRLGANSPPTNNVYADGYNGTSQDVLIPTFVAAYSGKSGKDVSLNSFEKYIPLPNWRITFDGLNKLPIINRAFKQVTLSHSYKSTFNVSSFTTNLNYEKGAGKRDINQNFIPELQISTVSISEQFSPLLGADFTLEND
;
A
#
# COMPACT_ATOMS: atom_id res chain seq x y z
N MET A 1 20.42 -2.07 -9.24
CA MET A 1 20.69 -2.34 -7.80
C MET A 1 21.86 -3.29 -7.52
N THR A 2 22.43 -3.99 -8.51
CA THR A 2 23.68 -4.76 -8.37
C THR A 2 24.93 -3.91 -8.04
N ARG A 3 24.87 -2.58 -8.19
CA ARG A 3 25.97 -1.65 -7.86
C ARG A 3 26.06 -1.34 -6.36
N LEU A 4 24.97 -0.92 -5.71
CA LEU A 4 24.89 -0.69 -4.24
C LEU A 4 25.37 -1.89 -3.41
N TYR A 5 25.19 -3.09 -3.97
CA TYR A 5 25.60 -4.36 -3.38
C TYR A 5 27.11 -4.55 -3.22
N ASN A 6 27.88 -4.04 -4.18
CA ASN A 6 29.33 -4.20 -4.22
C ASN A 6 30.07 -3.12 -3.42
N ASP A 7 29.39 -2.02 -3.10
CA ASP A 7 30.01 -0.84 -2.47
C ASP A 7 30.07 -0.96 -0.94
N ILE A 8 29.17 -1.75 -0.32
CA ILE A 8 29.14 -1.93 1.13
C ILE A 8 29.82 -3.26 1.52
N LYS A 9 31.03 -3.17 2.08
CA LYS A 9 31.88 -4.32 2.48
C LYS A 9 31.15 -5.35 3.35
N PHE A 10 30.31 -4.90 4.28
CA PHE A 10 29.51 -5.76 5.15
C PHE A 10 28.48 -6.61 4.38
N LEU A 11 27.77 -6.02 3.42
CA LEU A 11 26.75 -6.72 2.62
C LEU A 11 27.39 -7.80 1.74
N LYS A 12 28.56 -7.51 1.17
CA LYS A 12 29.37 -8.46 0.40
C LYS A 12 29.81 -9.67 1.25
N GLU A 13 30.16 -9.45 2.52
CA GLU A 13 30.49 -10.54 3.43
C GLU A 13 29.27 -11.39 3.81
N VAL A 14 28.08 -10.79 3.97
CA VAL A 14 26.84 -11.53 4.24
C VAL A 14 26.47 -12.42 3.05
N GLU A 15 26.57 -11.91 1.82
CA GLU A 15 26.37 -12.72 0.62
C GLU A 15 27.37 -13.87 0.53
N LYS A 16 28.67 -13.57 0.69
CA LYS A 16 29.71 -14.60 0.59
C LYS A 16 29.42 -15.73 1.58
N ARG A 17 29.03 -15.39 2.81
CA ARG A 17 28.56 -16.34 3.83
C ARG A 17 27.34 -17.13 3.37
N GLN A 18 26.35 -16.50 2.75
CA GLN A 18 25.15 -17.18 2.22
C GLN A 18 25.52 -18.15 1.09
N ARG A 19 26.33 -17.73 0.12
CA ARG A 19 26.83 -18.57 -0.99
C ARG A 19 27.64 -19.75 -0.46
N ASP A 20 28.53 -19.52 0.51
CA ASP A 20 29.33 -20.56 1.13
C ASP A 20 28.45 -21.57 1.89
N ARG A 21 27.40 -21.12 2.59
CA ARG A 21 26.42 -22.01 3.25
C ARG A 21 25.66 -22.86 2.23
N VAL A 22 25.22 -22.26 1.12
CA VAL A 22 24.54 -23.00 0.04
C VAL A 22 25.50 -24.04 -0.56
N ARG A 23 26.75 -23.67 -0.85
CA ARG A 23 27.78 -24.57 -1.37
C ARG A 23 28.11 -25.72 -0.40
N LYS A 24 28.27 -25.44 0.90
CA LYS A 24 28.50 -26.47 1.91
C LYS A 24 27.30 -27.41 2.02
N ARG A 25 26.06 -26.90 1.94
CA ARG A 25 24.85 -27.73 1.92
C ARG A 25 24.78 -28.61 0.67
N THR A 26 25.11 -28.09 -0.51
CA THR A 26 25.12 -28.91 -1.74
C THR A 26 26.19 -29.99 -1.69
N GLN A 27 27.39 -29.69 -1.16
CA GLN A 27 28.44 -30.69 -0.92
C GLN A 27 28.01 -31.77 0.08
N ARG A 28 27.38 -31.39 1.20
CA ARG A 28 26.87 -32.34 2.21
C ARG A 28 25.78 -33.26 1.66
N ASN A 29 24.96 -32.76 0.75
CA ASN A 29 23.83 -33.50 0.16
C ASN A 29 24.22 -34.38 -1.04
N GLN A 30 25.51 -34.46 -1.41
CA GLN A 30 25.95 -35.38 -2.46
C GLN A 30 25.74 -36.84 -2.04
N LYS A 31 25.23 -37.66 -2.96
CA LYS A 31 25.05 -39.10 -2.74
C LYS A 31 26.43 -39.76 -2.56
N PRO A 32 26.59 -40.72 -1.63
CA PRO A 32 27.82 -41.50 -1.53
C PRO A 32 28.04 -42.29 -2.81
N ASN A 33 29.27 -42.32 -3.32
CA ASN A 33 29.62 -43.17 -4.44
C ASN A 33 29.95 -44.58 -3.90
N PRO A 34 29.26 -45.65 -4.35
CA PRO A 34 29.49 -47.02 -3.86
C PRO A 34 30.90 -47.55 -4.17
N ASN A 35 31.60 -46.99 -5.16
CA ASN A 35 32.94 -47.44 -5.55
C ASN A 35 34.07 -46.75 -4.77
N LYS A 36 33.75 -45.93 -3.76
CA LYS A 36 34.70 -45.13 -2.99
C LYS A 36 34.62 -45.43 -1.49
N THR A 37 35.74 -45.29 -0.80
CA THR A 37 35.83 -45.51 0.65
C THR A 37 35.03 -44.45 1.42
N ASP A 38 34.66 -44.74 2.67
CA ASP A 38 33.89 -43.79 3.50
C ASP A 38 34.65 -42.48 3.71
N ALA A 39 35.98 -42.55 3.82
CA ALA A 39 36.84 -41.38 3.94
C ALA A 39 36.91 -40.56 2.64
N GLU A 40 36.92 -41.18 1.46
CA GLU A 40 36.83 -40.48 0.18
C GLU A 40 35.46 -39.82 -0.03
N ASN A 41 34.38 -40.52 0.31
CA ASN A 41 33.03 -39.99 0.28
C ASN A 41 32.84 -38.84 1.30
N ALA A 42 33.49 -38.92 2.47
CA ALA A 42 33.52 -37.84 3.45
C ALA A 42 34.31 -36.62 2.92
N LYS A 43 35.47 -36.84 2.27
CA LYS A 43 36.24 -35.76 1.61
C LYS A 43 35.40 -35.04 0.55
N ALA A 44 34.64 -35.79 -0.26
CA ALA A 44 33.70 -35.22 -1.25
C ALA A 44 32.58 -34.37 -0.60
N LYS A 45 32.14 -34.73 0.61
CA LYS A 45 31.16 -33.97 1.41
C LYS A 45 31.75 -32.78 2.17
N GLY A 46 33.04 -32.47 1.97
CA GLY A 46 33.71 -31.28 2.53
C GLY A 46 34.47 -31.52 3.85
N TRP A 47 34.69 -32.78 4.24
CA TRP A 47 35.56 -33.13 5.36
C TRP A 47 37.04 -33.04 4.95
N LYS A 48 37.90 -32.50 5.82
CA LYS A 48 39.32 -32.26 5.52
C LYS A 48 40.23 -33.15 6.36
N PRO A 49 41.35 -33.65 5.82
CA PRO A 49 42.36 -34.37 6.58
C PRO A 49 43.24 -33.41 7.39
N GLY A 50 43.87 -33.94 8.45
CA GLY A 50 44.85 -33.22 9.29
C GLY A 50 44.24 -32.48 10.49
N LEU A 51 45.07 -31.71 11.20
CA LEU A 51 44.63 -30.86 12.30
C LEU A 51 43.94 -29.59 11.79
N PRO A 52 42.86 -29.12 12.44
CA PRO A 52 42.23 -27.87 12.07
C PRO A 52 43.19 -26.69 12.30
N PRO A 53 43.29 -25.73 11.37
CA PRO A 53 44.15 -24.56 11.54
C PRO A 53 43.64 -23.69 12.69
N ALA A 54 44.55 -23.08 13.45
CA ALA A 54 44.26 -22.29 14.68
C ALA A 54 43.27 -21.12 14.48
N THR A 55 43.02 -20.71 13.23
CA THR A 55 42.04 -19.69 12.85
C THR A 55 40.57 -20.17 12.95
N VAL A 56 40.33 -21.49 12.98
CA VAL A 56 38.98 -22.08 13.02
C VAL A 56 38.58 -22.38 14.47
N LYS A 57 37.77 -21.50 15.08
CA LYS A 57 37.36 -21.62 16.50
C LYS A 57 36.30 -22.70 16.81
N LYS A 58 35.58 -23.22 15.81
CA LYS A 58 34.54 -24.25 15.99
C LYS A 58 34.60 -25.27 14.85
N PHE A 59 34.91 -26.51 15.18
CA PHE A 59 35.00 -27.62 14.23
C PHE A 59 34.47 -28.90 14.87
N ASP A 60 33.98 -29.82 14.04
CA ASP A 60 33.65 -31.19 14.44
C ASP A 60 34.70 -32.14 13.84
N THR A 61 35.18 -33.10 14.63
CA THR A 61 36.07 -34.18 14.18
C THR A 61 35.31 -35.50 14.14
N LYS A 62 35.51 -36.31 13.10
CA LYS A 62 34.93 -37.66 12.97
C LYS A 62 35.92 -38.61 12.31
N LYS A 63 35.89 -39.87 12.74
CA LYS A 63 36.67 -40.97 12.16
C LYS A 63 35.89 -41.64 11.04
N PHE A 64 36.49 -41.72 9.85
CA PHE A 64 35.92 -42.41 8.69
C PHE A 64 36.81 -43.59 8.30
N LYS A 65 36.21 -44.68 7.79
CA LYS A 65 36.96 -45.85 7.29
C LYS A 65 37.61 -45.50 5.95
N ASP A 66 38.92 -45.71 5.83
CA ASP A 66 39.68 -45.46 4.60
C ASP A 66 40.08 -46.78 3.93
N SER A 67 40.28 -47.86 4.70
CA SER A 67 40.39 -49.24 4.22
C SER A 67 39.76 -50.22 5.23
N ASP A 68 39.81 -51.53 4.97
CA ASP A 68 39.28 -52.57 5.87
C ASP A 68 39.88 -52.52 7.30
N THR A 69 41.03 -51.88 7.47
CA THR A 69 41.73 -51.79 8.77
C THR A 69 42.07 -50.36 9.22
N THR A 70 42.07 -49.35 8.35
CA THR A 70 42.45 -47.97 8.72
C THR A 70 41.26 -47.02 8.86
N LYS A 71 41.30 -46.20 9.92
CA LYS A 71 40.38 -45.07 10.14
C LYS A 71 41.14 -43.76 10.10
N VAL A 72 40.67 -42.81 9.30
CA VAL A 72 41.24 -41.47 9.19
C VAL A 72 40.35 -40.48 9.94
N GLU A 73 40.96 -39.67 10.79
CA GLU A 73 40.30 -38.52 11.42
C GLU A 73 40.19 -37.39 10.40
N LEU A 74 38.95 -36.99 10.10
CA LEU A 74 38.66 -35.83 9.29
C LEU A 74 37.94 -34.79 10.15
N TRP A 75 38.16 -33.51 9.84
CA TRP A 75 37.48 -32.41 10.50
C TRP A 75 36.63 -31.60 9.53
N MET A 76 35.63 -30.92 10.07
CA MET A 76 34.78 -30.00 9.33
C MET A 76 34.53 -28.74 10.17
N GLU A 77 34.66 -27.58 9.54
CA GLU A 77 34.32 -26.30 10.18
C GLU A 77 32.80 -26.19 10.40
N LYS A 78 32.41 -25.82 11.63
CA LYS A 78 31.02 -25.58 11.99
C LYS A 78 30.58 -24.21 11.47
N ASP A 79 29.44 -24.16 10.80
CA ASP A 79 28.94 -22.92 10.21
C ASP A 79 28.61 -21.91 11.33
N LYS A 80 29.24 -20.74 11.29
CA LYS A 80 28.94 -19.64 12.21
C LYS A 80 27.54 -19.10 11.89
N LEU A 81 26.61 -19.21 12.83
CA LEU A 81 25.26 -18.65 12.74
C LEU A 81 25.28 -17.25 13.33
N TYR A 82 25.04 -16.23 12.51
CA TYR A 82 24.78 -14.88 13.00
C TYR A 82 23.25 -14.67 12.99
N PRO A 83 22.65 -14.30 14.12
CA PRO A 83 21.19 -14.22 14.25
C PRO A 83 20.56 -13.15 13.36
N LEU A 84 21.32 -12.12 12.96
CA LEU A 84 20.83 -11.03 12.12
C LEU A 84 20.95 -11.29 10.61
N ASP A 85 21.68 -12.34 10.18
CA ASP A 85 21.84 -12.66 8.76
C ASP A 85 20.51 -12.82 7.98
N PRO A 86 19.43 -13.44 8.54
CA PRO A 86 18.16 -13.61 7.83
C PRO A 86 17.46 -12.28 7.53
N LEU A 87 17.59 -11.31 8.44
CA LEU A 87 17.01 -9.97 8.31
C LEU A 87 17.73 -9.23 7.17
N TRP A 88 19.07 -9.26 7.20
CA TRP A 88 19.90 -8.67 6.14
C TRP A 88 19.66 -9.32 4.77
N ILE A 89 19.49 -10.64 4.70
CA ILE A 89 19.15 -11.34 3.45
C ILE A 89 17.79 -10.92 2.92
N THR A 90 16.81 -10.70 3.81
CA THR A 90 15.47 -10.22 3.41
C THR A 90 15.54 -8.79 2.88
N ILE A 91 16.31 -7.92 3.52
CA ILE A 91 16.54 -6.54 3.05
C ILE A 91 17.32 -6.50 1.74
N MET A 92 18.27 -7.43 1.53
CA MET A 92 19.07 -7.54 0.30
C MET A 92 18.39 -8.34 -0.82
N SER A 93 17.23 -8.92 -0.52
CA SER A 93 16.44 -9.73 -1.45
C SER A 93 15.76 -9.01 -2.63
N PRO A 94 15.42 -7.71 -2.57
CA PRO A 94 14.73 -7.04 -3.66
C PRO A 94 15.53 -7.11 -4.96
N LYS A 95 14.95 -7.76 -5.97
CA LYS A 95 15.54 -7.87 -7.31
C LYS A 95 15.08 -6.77 -8.23
N ASN A 96 13.81 -6.37 -8.10
CA ASN A 96 13.21 -5.33 -8.93
C ASN A 96 12.22 -4.53 -8.10
N ILE A 97 12.30 -3.21 -8.16
CA ILE A 97 11.34 -2.28 -7.60
C ILE A 97 10.95 -1.35 -8.75
N SER A 98 9.67 -1.36 -9.09
CA SER A 98 9.09 -0.49 -10.11
C SER A 98 7.94 0.28 -9.48
N GLY A 99 7.95 1.60 -9.64
CA GLY A 99 6.86 2.46 -9.24
C GLY A 99 6.36 3.24 -10.44
N THR A 100 5.05 3.30 -10.63
CA THR A 100 4.44 4.25 -11.55
C THR A 100 3.62 5.23 -10.74
N TYR A 101 3.83 6.50 -11.03
CA TYR A 101 3.05 7.61 -10.49
C TYR A 101 2.45 8.35 -11.68
N THR A 102 1.13 8.41 -11.72
CA THR A 102 0.39 9.09 -12.77
C THR A 102 -0.52 10.11 -12.12
N ARG A 103 -0.36 11.38 -12.53
CA ARG A 103 -1.20 12.48 -12.12
C ARG A 103 -1.86 13.05 -13.37
N THR A 104 -3.18 12.99 -13.42
CA THR A 104 -3.98 13.58 -14.49
C THR A 104 -4.74 14.76 -13.91
N ARG A 105 -4.62 15.92 -14.53
CA ARG A 105 -5.42 17.09 -14.22
C ARG A 105 -6.04 17.62 -15.51
N GLY A 106 -7.25 18.13 -15.41
CA GLY A 106 -7.92 18.78 -16.54
C GLY A 106 -8.87 19.84 -16.04
N THR A 107 -8.90 20.97 -16.73
CA THR A 107 -9.76 22.11 -16.38
C THR A 107 -10.60 22.47 -17.59
N LEU A 108 -11.89 22.66 -17.37
CA LEU A 108 -12.85 23.11 -18.36
C LEU A 108 -13.50 24.39 -17.85
N LEU A 109 -13.21 25.50 -18.54
CA LEU A 109 -13.82 26.79 -18.29
C LEU A 109 -14.64 27.23 -19.52
N PRO A 110 -15.95 27.00 -19.52
CA PRO A 110 -16.82 27.54 -20.57
C PRO A 110 -17.04 29.04 -20.38
N GLY A 111 -17.48 29.73 -21.43
CA GLY A 111 -17.73 31.18 -21.39
C GLY A 111 -16.50 32.04 -21.70
N TYR A 112 -15.43 31.48 -22.26
CA TYR A 112 -14.27 32.22 -22.74
C TYR A 112 -14.64 33.10 -23.95
N ASN A 113 -14.40 34.41 -23.86
CA ASN A 113 -14.81 35.45 -24.82
C ASN A 113 -13.68 35.97 -25.72
N GLN A 114 -12.47 35.44 -25.58
CA GLN A 114 -11.32 35.91 -26.37
C GLN A 114 -11.11 35.01 -27.58
N GLU A 115 -10.72 35.61 -28.70
CA GLU A 115 -10.32 34.85 -29.89
C GLU A 115 -9.02 34.08 -29.63
N THR A 116 -8.88 32.93 -30.28
CA THR A 116 -7.69 32.08 -30.15
C THR A 116 -7.01 31.96 -31.52
N GLU A 117 -5.80 32.47 -31.63
CA GLU A 117 -4.96 32.44 -32.82
C GLU A 117 -3.72 31.55 -32.59
N ILE A 118 -2.54 32.03 -32.98
CA ILE A 118 -1.30 31.28 -33.01
C ILE A 118 -0.96 30.75 -31.60
N LEU A 119 -0.63 29.46 -31.52
CA LEU A 119 -0.21 28.78 -30.29
C LEU A 119 -1.25 28.79 -29.16
N GLY A 120 -2.53 29.06 -29.44
CA GLY A 120 -3.58 29.05 -28.41
C GLY A 120 -3.72 30.36 -27.63
N TYR A 121 -3.11 31.44 -28.08
CA TYR A 121 -3.23 32.78 -27.49
C TYR A 121 -4.21 33.68 -28.22
N ASN A 122 -4.68 34.71 -27.55
CA ASN A 122 -5.35 35.83 -28.19
C ASN A 122 -4.35 36.72 -28.99
N PRO A 123 -4.82 37.57 -29.92
CA PRO A 123 -3.95 38.45 -30.72
C PRO A 123 -3.03 39.36 -29.88
N GLY A 124 -3.41 39.63 -28.62
CA GLY A 124 -2.64 40.41 -27.66
C GLY A 124 -1.69 39.62 -26.76
N PHE A 125 -1.53 38.30 -26.95
CA PHE A 125 -0.70 37.40 -26.13
C PHE A 125 -0.96 37.42 -24.61
N ASN A 126 -2.14 37.85 -24.17
CA ASN A 126 -2.49 38.04 -22.76
C ASN A 126 -3.41 36.91 -22.22
N ALA A 127 -4.30 36.37 -23.04
CA ALA A 127 -5.27 35.33 -22.65
C ALA A 127 -5.04 34.05 -23.48
N PRO A 128 -5.27 32.83 -22.95
CA PRO A 128 -5.60 32.44 -21.57
C PRO A 128 -4.37 32.34 -20.66
N GLY A 129 -3.19 32.75 -21.14
CA GLY A 129 -1.93 32.69 -20.42
C GLY A 129 -1.13 31.41 -20.66
N PHE A 130 0.20 31.51 -20.54
CA PHE A 130 1.12 30.39 -20.81
C PHE A 130 0.84 29.17 -19.96
N ASN A 131 0.47 29.37 -18.69
CA ASN A 131 0.21 28.28 -17.77
C ASN A 131 -0.94 27.40 -18.28
N PHE A 132 -2.06 28.00 -18.71
CA PHE A 132 -3.19 27.25 -19.23
C PHE A 132 -2.84 26.53 -20.54
N VAL A 133 -2.19 27.21 -21.49
CA VAL A 133 -1.82 26.65 -22.79
C VAL A 133 -0.77 25.53 -22.66
N SER A 134 0.19 25.67 -21.75
CA SER A 134 1.21 24.65 -21.45
C SER A 134 0.67 23.48 -20.60
N GLY A 135 -0.59 23.56 -20.16
CA GLY A 135 -1.26 22.52 -19.37
C GLY A 135 -0.98 22.60 -17.86
N VAL A 136 -0.36 23.66 -17.38
CA VAL A 136 -0.26 23.98 -15.95
C VAL A 136 -1.65 24.37 -15.43
N GLN A 137 -2.24 23.47 -14.65
CA GLN A 137 -3.57 23.67 -14.08
C GLN A 137 -3.48 24.46 -12.78
N GLU A 138 -4.19 25.59 -12.75
CA GLU A 138 -4.37 26.47 -11.59
C GLU A 138 -5.80 26.35 -11.10
N ASP A 139 -5.98 26.22 -9.78
CA ASP A 139 -7.30 25.96 -9.20
C ASP A 139 -8.19 27.22 -9.24
N ASP A 140 -7.60 28.42 -9.23
CA ASP A 140 -8.31 29.71 -9.28
C ASP A 140 -8.38 30.32 -10.71
N PHE A 141 -8.22 29.50 -11.75
CA PHE A 141 -8.16 30.00 -13.13
C PHE A 141 -9.46 30.73 -13.53
N ALA A 142 -10.62 30.24 -13.10
CA ALA A 142 -11.92 30.86 -13.40
C ALA A 142 -12.02 32.28 -12.83
N VAL A 143 -11.52 32.47 -11.60
CA VAL A 143 -11.47 33.77 -10.92
C VAL A 143 -10.56 34.74 -11.65
N ARG A 144 -9.36 34.30 -12.06
CA ARG A 144 -8.43 35.14 -12.83
C ARG A 144 -9.00 35.53 -14.20
N ALA A 145 -9.69 34.61 -14.86
CA ALA A 145 -10.34 34.87 -16.13
C ALA A 145 -11.47 35.90 -16.00
N ALA A 146 -12.19 35.92 -14.88
CA ALA A 146 -13.15 36.97 -14.55
C ALA A 146 -12.44 38.33 -14.34
N GLU A 147 -11.41 38.38 -13.48
CA GLU A 147 -10.64 39.61 -13.19
C GLU A 147 -10.00 40.22 -14.45
N SER A 148 -9.63 39.38 -15.42
CA SER A 148 -8.99 39.82 -16.66
C SER A 148 -9.97 40.11 -17.80
N ASN A 149 -11.29 40.07 -17.54
CA ASN A 149 -12.35 40.26 -18.54
C ASN A 149 -12.25 39.28 -19.73
N TRP A 150 -11.86 38.03 -19.47
CA TRP A 150 -11.80 36.98 -20.50
C TRP A 150 -13.08 36.18 -20.61
N LEU A 151 -14.05 36.40 -19.72
CA LEU A 151 -15.31 35.70 -19.69
C LEU A 151 -16.44 36.51 -20.33
N GLN A 152 -17.43 35.82 -20.87
CA GLN A 152 -18.64 36.44 -21.38
C GLN A 152 -19.49 36.95 -20.21
N SER A 153 -19.82 38.24 -20.23
CA SER A 153 -20.66 38.92 -19.23
C SER A 153 -22.15 38.77 -19.53
N ASN A 154 -22.62 37.55 -19.81
CA ASN A 154 -24.03 37.26 -20.02
C ASN A 154 -24.65 36.61 -18.77
N ALA A 155 -25.98 36.66 -18.68
CA ALA A 155 -26.73 36.03 -17.58
C ALA A 155 -26.78 34.48 -17.68
N LEU A 156 -25.95 33.85 -18.52
CA LEU A 156 -25.91 32.39 -18.62
C LEU A 156 -25.14 31.80 -17.44
N MET A 157 -25.60 30.66 -16.95
CA MET A 157 -24.91 29.92 -15.90
C MET A 157 -23.92 28.96 -16.52
N TYR A 158 -22.64 29.20 -16.27
CA TYR A 158 -21.54 28.38 -16.72
C TYR A 158 -21.11 27.40 -15.62
N ASN A 159 -20.63 26.23 -16.03
CA ASN A 159 -20.12 25.20 -15.12
C ASN A 159 -18.62 25.01 -15.36
N TYR A 160 -17.82 25.51 -14.42
CA TYR A 160 -16.39 25.30 -14.33
C TYR A 160 -16.10 23.94 -13.70
N ASN A 161 -15.37 23.08 -14.39
CA ASN A 161 -15.01 21.76 -13.89
C ASN A 161 -13.50 21.57 -13.85
N THR A 162 -13.01 21.07 -12.73
CA THR A 162 -11.62 20.61 -12.59
C THR A 162 -11.62 19.13 -12.22
N THR A 163 -10.85 18.35 -12.96
CA THR A 163 -10.66 16.93 -12.72
C THR A 163 -9.26 16.72 -12.18
N TYR A 164 -9.13 15.89 -11.15
CA TYR A 164 -7.85 15.50 -10.58
C TYR A 164 -7.87 14.01 -10.28
N ALA A 165 -7.00 13.26 -10.94
CA ALA A 165 -6.79 11.85 -10.71
C ALA A 165 -5.33 11.56 -10.39
N GLU A 166 -5.11 10.72 -9.39
CA GLU A 166 -3.80 10.36 -8.87
C GLU A 166 -3.74 8.84 -8.68
N ASN A 167 -2.78 8.21 -9.36
CA ASN A 167 -2.56 6.78 -9.30
C ASN A 167 -1.12 6.49 -8.88
N TYR A 168 -0.98 5.79 -7.76
CA TYR A 168 0.26 5.19 -7.31
C TYR A 168 0.19 3.68 -7.48
N ASN A 169 1.18 3.11 -8.14
CA ASN A 169 1.34 1.67 -8.24
C ASN A 169 2.79 1.32 -7.97
N LEU A 170 3.06 0.75 -6.80
CA LEU A 170 4.37 0.33 -6.34
C LEU A 170 4.44 -1.19 -6.35
N ARG A 171 5.34 -1.74 -7.15
CA ARG A 171 5.59 -3.18 -7.25
C ARG A 171 7.03 -3.50 -6.90
N ALA A 172 7.21 -4.40 -5.94
CA ALA A 172 8.51 -4.92 -5.57
C ALA A 172 8.53 -6.44 -5.72
N THR A 173 9.62 -6.99 -6.26
CA THR A 173 9.85 -8.43 -6.33
C THR A 173 11.09 -8.79 -5.51
N LEU A 174 10.88 -9.56 -4.46
CA LEU A 174 11.92 -10.08 -3.56
C LEU A 174 12.16 -11.56 -3.87
N ARG A 175 13.42 -12.00 -3.80
CA ARG A 175 13.81 -13.41 -3.95
C ARG A 175 14.83 -13.81 -2.88
N PRO A 176 14.41 -14.10 -1.62
CA PRO A 176 15.35 -14.25 -0.49
C PRO A 176 16.26 -15.48 -0.65
N ILE A 177 15.68 -16.52 -1.23
CA ILE A 177 16.37 -17.73 -1.69
C ILE A 177 15.96 -18.03 -3.11
N ASN A 178 16.80 -18.74 -3.87
CA ASN A 178 16.53 -19.03 -5.28
C ASN A 178 15.19 -19.74 -5.51
N SER A 179 14.65 -20.44 -4.53
CA SER A 179 13.37 -21.16 -4.60
C SER A 179 12.15 -20.38 -4.11
N VAL A 180 12.29 -19.16 -3.56
CA VAL A 180 11.16 -18.34 -3.07
C VAL A 180 11.10 -17.05 -3.86
N ARG A 181 9.94 -16.72 -4.42
CA ARG A 181 9.64 -15.42 -5.04
C ARG A 181 8.49 -14.77 -4.29
N ILE A 182 8.68 -13.53 -3.86
CA ILE A 182 7.67 -12.72 -3.20
C ILE A 182 7.45 -11.49 -4.08
N GLN A 183 6.22 -11.28 -4.53
CA GLN A 183 5.80 -10.07 -5.23
C GLN A 183 4.96 -9.25 -4.28
N LEU A 184 5.36 -8.02 -4.00
CA LEU A 184 4.61 -7.03 -3.25
C LEU A 184 4.00 -6.03 -4.23
N ASN A 185 2.74 -5.66 -4.01
CA ASN A 185 2.04 -4.65 -4.79
C ASN A 185 1.24 -3.72 -3.87
N ALA A 186 1.53 -2.43 -3.90
CA ALA A 186 0.79 -1.40 -3.20
C ALA A 186 0.20 -0.44 -4.23
N THR A 187 -1.11 -0.20 -4.15
CA THR A 187 -1.84 0.63 -5.10
C THR A 187 -2.68 1.66 -4.38
N ARG A 188 -2.74 2.87 -4.91
CA ARG A 188 -3.61 3.94 -4.41
C ARG A 188 -4.13 4.75 -5.59
N ASN A 189 -5.44 4.82 -5.72
CA ASN A 189 -6.16 5.57 -6.74
C ASN A 189 -7.04 6.58 -6.02
N TYR A 190 -6.86 7.85 -6.35
CA TYR A 190 -7.70 8.95 -5.89
C TYR A 190 -8.19 9.70 -7.13
N SER A 191 -9.49 9.91 -7.23
CA SER A 191 -10.08 10.65 -8.34
C SER A 191 -11.13 11.60 -7.81
N THR A 192 -11.06 12.84 -8.28
CA THR A 192 -11.93 13.94 -7.86
C THR A 192 -12.34 14.76 -9.07
N ASN A 193 -13.53 15.32 -8.97
CA ASN A 193 -14.10 16.26 -9.90
C ASN A 193 -14.75 17.36 -9.08
N LEU A 194 -14.18 18.56 -9.16
CA LEU A 194 -14.71 19.76 -8.56
C LEU A 194 -15.48 20.53 -9.62
N SER A 195 -16.78 20.69 -9.36
CA SER A 195 -17.71 21.43 -10.20
C SER A 195 -18.13 22.70 -9.49
N GLN A 196 -17.99 23.83 -10.19
CA GLN A 196 -18.34 25.13 -9.67
C GLN A 196 -19.19 25.87 -10.70
N GLN A 197 -20.33 26.39 -10.27
CA GLN A 197 -21.19 27.20 -11.12
C GLN A 197 -20.85 28.67 -10.94
N PHE A 198 -20.90 29.42 -12.04
CA PHE A 198 -20.75 30.88 -11.99
C PHE A 198 -21.61 31.55 -13.07
N PHE A 199 -21.97 32.80 -12.83
CA PHE A 199 -22.78 33.62 -13.73
C PHE A 199 -22.46 35.10 -13.54
N ALA A 200 -22.68 35.92 -14.56
CA ALA A 200 -22.51 37.36 -14.43
C ALA A 200 -23.68 37.97 -13.64
N ILE A 201 -23.37 38.94 -12.78
CA ILE A 201 -24.31 39.68 -11.96
C ILE A 201 -24.31 41.14 -12.43
N GLU A 202 -25.48 41.78 -12.45
CA GLU A 202 -25.55 43.22 -12.59
C GLU A 202 -25.13 43.91 -11.27
N ASN A 203 -24.41 45.04 -11.39
CA ASN A 203 -24.02 45.92 -10.29
C ASN A 203 -25.26 46.41 -9.51
N ASN A 204 -25.75 45.60 -8.56
CA ASN A 204 -26.76 45.85 -7.50
C ASN A 204 -27.62 44.61 -7.12
N ALA A 205 -27.33 43.39 -7.60
CA ALA A 205 -28.11 42.23 -7.18
C ALA A 205 -27.76 41.79 -5.74
N ASN A 206 -28.76 41.77 -4.86
CA ASN A 206 -28.64 41.22 -3.50
C ASN A 206 -28.39 39.71 -3.57
N THR A 207 -27.15 39.28 -3.35
CA THR A 207 -26.73 37.86 -3.33
C THR A 207 -26.56 37.30 -1.91
N ASP A 208 -27.15 37.98 -0.91
CA ASP A 208 -27.03 37.69 0.53
C ASP A 208 -27.51 36.26 0.94
N SER A 209 -28.28 35.59 0.09
CA SER A 209 -28.80 34.23 0.35
C SER A 209 -27.97 33.09 -0.26
N LEU A 210 -26.93 33.39 -1.05
CA LEU A 210 -26.16 32.37 -1.77
C LEU A 210 -24.76 32.24 -1.15
N GLN A 211 -24.38 31.02 -0.74
CA GLN A 211 -23.02 30.72 -0.29
C GLN A 211 -22.08 30.74 -1.51
N GLY A 212 -21.26 31.79 -1.62
CA GLY A 212 -20.37 32.01 -2.76
C GLY A 212 -19.47 33.22 -2.60
N ILE A 213 -18.65 33.48 -3.62
CA ILE A 213 -17.72 34.63 -3.67
C ILE A 213 -18.14 35.50 -4.85
N ILE A 214 -18.33 36.80 -4.60
CA ILE A 214 -18.50 37.80 -5.66
C ILE A 214 -17.10 38.30 -6.04
N LYS A 215 -16.76 38.25 -7.32
CA LYS A 215 -15.56 38.89 -7.86
C LYS A 215 -15.92 39.62 -9.15
N ASP A 216 -15.72 40.93 -9.12
CA ASP A 216 -16.16 41.86 -10.16
C ASP A 216 -17.64 41.63 -10.52
N ASP A 217 -17.93 41.52 -11.82
CA ASP A 217 -19.30 41.29 -12.33
C ASP A 217 -19.71 39.80 -12.29
N PHE A 218 -19.01 38.91 -11.56
CA PHE A 218 -19.32 37.47 -11.53
C PHE A 218 -19.61 36.93 -10.11
N PHE A 219 -20.64 36.08 -10.01
CA PHE A 219 -20.91 35.28 -8.81
C PHE A 219 -20.32 33.88 -8.97
N PHE A 220 -19.47 33.47 -8.04
CA PHE A 220 -18.96 32.11 -7.96
C PHE A 220 -19.67 31.36 -6.84
N VAL A 221 -20.48 30.37 -7.19
CA VAL A 221 -21.15 29.48 -6.22
C VAL A 221 -20.10 28.64 -5.49
N GLN A 222 -20.37 28.23 -4.25
CA GLN A 222 -19.50 27.29 -3.54
C GLN A 222 -19.28 26.01 -4.37
N PRO A 223 -18.02 25.61 -4.60
CA PRO A 223 -17.72 24.43 -5.40
C PRO A 223 -18.17 23.14 -4.71
N VAL A 224 -18.66 22.20 -5.51
CA VAL A 224 -18.97 20.83 -5.06
C VAL A 224 -17.89 19.91 -5.59
N GLU A 225 -17.13 19.28 -4.69
CA GLU A 225 -16.16 18.26 -5.04
C GLU A 225 -16.79 16.89 -4.88
N THR A 226 -16.67 16.06 -5.91
CA THR A 226 -17.12 14.68 -5.92
C THR A 226 -15.96 13.78 -6.29
N GLY A 227 -15.88 12.59 -5.69
CA GLY A 227 -14.73 11.73 -5.96
C GLY A 227 -14.91 10.29 -5.51
N ASN A 228 -13.90 9.49 -5.83
CA ASN A 228 -13.75 8.12 -5.38
C ASN A 228 -12.32 7.86 -4.92
N PHE A 229 -12.16 6.87 -4.05
CA PHE A 229 -10.86 6.50 -3.51
C PHE A 229 -10.75 4.99 -3.36
N SER A 230 -9.64 4.42 -3.84
CA SER A 230 -9.33 3.01 -3.67
C SER A 230 -7.87 2.84 -3.29
N MET A 231 -7.60 1.99 -2.29
CA MET A 231 -6.26 1.79 -1.77
C MET A 231 -6.02 0.35 -1.37
N SER A 232 -4.80 -0.16 -1.56
CA SER A 232 -4.40 -1.44 -1.00
C SER A 232 -4.34 -1.38 0.52
N PHE A 233 -4.97 -2.36 1.15
CA PHE A 233 -5.15 -2.45 2.59
C PHE A 233 -4.75 -3.85 3.07
N ILE A 234 -4.53 -4.04 4.37
CA ILE A 234 -4.25 -5.35 4.97
C ILE A 234 -5.24 -5.57 6.11
N SER A 235 -6.14 -6.52 5.92
CA SER A 235 -7.13 -6.99 6.91
C SER A 235 -6.85 -8.41 7.42
N ILE A 236 -5.71 -9.00 7.06
CA ILE A 236 -5.40 -10.42 7.34
C ILE A 236 -5.44 -10.79 8.82
N ARG A 237 -5.18 -9.82 9.71
CA ARG A 237 -5.18 -10.04 11.16
C ARG A 237 -6.54 -10.48 11.69
N THR A 238 -7.61 -10.02 11.05
CA THR A 238 -9.00 -10.35 11.43
C THR A 238 -9.66 -11.36 10.50
N ALA A 239 -8.99 -11.77 9.41
CA ALA A 239 -9.55 -12.67 8.41
C ALA A 239 -9.94 -14.06 8.94
N PHE A 240 -9.25 -14.55 9.98
CA PHE A 240 -9.49 -15.86 10.60
C PHE A 240 -10.08 -15.75 12.02
N ALA A 241 -10.68 -14.61 12.36
CA ALA A 241 -11.36 -14.43 13.63
C ALA A 241 -12.52 -15.44 13.75
N LYS A 242 -12.65 -16.07 14.92
CA LYS A 242 -13.73 -17.02 15.17
C LYS A 242 -15.06 -16.26 15.26
N ASN A 243 -16.05 -16.76 14.53
CA ASN A 243 -17.44 -16.36 14.69
C ASN A 243 -18.14 -17.40 15.56
N ASN A 244 -19.08 -16.97 16.42
CA ASN A 244 -19.91 -17.90 17.15
C ASN A 244 -20.94 -18.52 16.20
N ASN A 245 -20.96 -19.85 16.09
CA ASN A 245 -21.87 -20.53 15.16
C ASN A 245 -23.32 -20.53 15.65
N GLU A 246 -23.55 -20.36 16.96
CA GLU A 246 -24.90 -20.35 17.55
C GLU A 246 -25.58 -18.98 17.34
N ASP A 247 -24.93 -17.89 17.75
CA ASP A 247 -25.51 -16.54 17.69
C ASP A 247 -25.13 -15.76 16.42
N ARG A 248 -24.28 -16.33 15.55
CA ARG A 248 -23.68 -15.66 14.38
C ARG A 248 -22.94 -14.35 14.71
N SER A 249 -22.57 -14.15 15.97
CA SER A 249 -21.79 -12.99 16.41
C SER A 249 -20.34 -13.10 15.94
N SER A 250 -19.75 -11.96 15.60
CA SER A 250 -18.36 -11.86 15.16
C SER A 250 -17.56 -11.07 16.19
N SER A 251 -16.48 -11.67 16.68
CA SER A 251 -15.55 -10.99 17.59
C SER A 251 -14.98 -9.69 17.01
N VAL A 252 -14.83 -9.61 15.67
CA VAL A 252 -14.38 -8.40 14.97
C VAL A 252 -15.44 -7.31 15.00
N PHE A 253 -16.71 -7.69 14.85
CA PHE A 253 -17.82 -6.75 14.92
C PHE A 253 -18.04 -6.25 16.35
N ASP A 254 -17.91 -7.10 17.35
CA ASP A 254 -17.97 -6.68 18.76
C ASP A 254 -16.85 -5.71 19.09
N GLN A 255 -15.64 -5.97 18.59
CA GLN A 255 -14.51 -5.03 18.73
C GLN A 255 -14.81 -3.70 18.04
N PHE A 256 -15.42 -3.71 16.85
CA PHE A 256 -15.89 -2.50 16.19
C PHE A 256 -16.87 -1.71 17.06
N LEU A 257 -17.86 -2.36 17.68
CA LEU A 257 -18.84 -1.68 18.54
C LEU A 257 -18.18 -0.98 19.73
N VAL A 258 -17.21 -1.64 20.39
CA VAL A 258 -16.47 -1.12 21.55
C VAL A 258 -15.55 0.04 21.15
N GLU A 259 -14.82 -0.10 20.05
CA GLU A 259 -13.82 0.89 19.62
C GLU A 259 -14.47 2.20 19.16
N ARG A 260 -15.75 2.22 18.77
CA ARG A 260 -16.48 3.46 18.43
C ARG A 260 -16.44 4.48 19.56
N ALA A 261 -16.62 4.02 20.80
CA ALA A 261 -16.59 4.91 21.97
C ALA A 261 -15.19 5.50 22.19
N VAL A 262 -14.14 4.71 21.93
CA VAL A 262 -12.73 5.15 22.05
C VAL A 262 -12.41 6.22 21.00
N VAL A 263 -12.79 5.98 19.74
CA VAL A 263 -12.56 6.90 18.63
C VAL A 263 -13.33 8.20 18.82
N SER A 264 -14.61 8.12 19.19
CA SER A 264 -15.44 9.29 19.52
C SER A 264 -14.79 10.18 20.59
N LYS A 265 -14.30 9.57 21.69
CA LYS A 265 -13.59 10.31 22.76
C LYS A 265 -12.32 10.99 22.29
N ARG A 266 -11.59 10.41 21.32
CA ARG A 266 -10.40 11.05 20.75
C ARG A 266 -10.74 12.20 19.83
N LEU A 267 -11.79 12.06 19.04
CA LEU A 267 -12.22 13.09 18.08
C LEU A 267 -12.79 14.32 18.81
N GLY A 268 -13.55 14.09 19.88
CA GLY A 268 -14.09 15.13 20.75
C GLY A 268 -13.26 15.41 21.99
N ALA A 269 -11.94 15.18 21.99
CA ALA A 269 -11.08 15.37 23.16
C ALA A 269 -11.08 16.82 23.71
N ASN A 270 -11.46 17.79 22.88
CA ASN A 270 -11.57 19.20 23.24
C ASN A 270 -12.99 19.60 23.67
N SER A 271 -13.97 18.69 23.60
CA SER A 271 -15.37 18.94 23.91
C SER A 271 -15.80 18.20 25.18
N PRO A 272 -16.63 18.79 26.06
CA PRO A 272 -17.13 18.09 27.24
C PRO A 272 -17.99 16.88 26.83
N PRO A 273 -17.92 15.72 27.51
CA PRO A 273 -18.71 14.55 27.15
C PRO A 273 -20.21 14.76 27.44
N THR A 274 -21.09 14.54 26.45
CA THR A 274 -22.55 14.73 26.62
C THR A 274 -23.22 13.58 27.36
N ASN A 275 -22.73 12.32 27.22
CA ASN A 275 -23.44 11.11 27.69
C ASN A 275 -22.51 10.03 28.31
N ASN A 276 -21.35 10.40 28.88
CA ASN A 276 -20.31 9.51 29.47
C ASN A 276 -19.66 8.44 28.54
N VAL A 277 -20.32 8.00 27.46
CA VAL A 277 -19.84 6.97 26.53
C VAL A 277 -19.27 7.57 25.25
N TYR A 278 -19.96 8.55 24.66
CA TYR A 278 -19.54 9.25 23.44
C TYR A 278 -19.28 10.72 23.72
N ALA A 279 -18.37 11.32 22.97
CA ALA A 279 -18.07 12.75 23.04
C ALA A 279 -19.16 13.58 22.35
N ASP A 280 -19.25 14.84 22.74
CA ASP A 280 -20.22 15.78 22.19
C ASP A 280 -19.95 16.09 20.72
N GLY A 281 -21.00 16.03 19.90
CA GLY A 281 -20.90 16.17 18.44
C GLY A 281 -20.38 14.95 17.69
N TYR A 282 -20.02 13.86 18.38
CA TYR A 282 -19.50 12.64 17.77
C TYR A 282 -20.14 11.40 18.38
N ASN A 283 -21.40 11.14 18.04
CA ASN A 283 -22.12 9.95 18.51
C ASN A 283 -21.64 8.66 17.80
N GLY A 284 -22.17 7.51 18.23
CA GLY A 284 -21.80 6.21 17.67
C GLY A 284 -22.27 5.96 16.22
N THR A 285 -23.08 6.83 15.63
CA THR A 285 -23.54 6.77 14.24
C THR A 285 -22.89 7.85 13.36
N SER A 286 -22.05 8.72 13.92
CA SER A 286 -21.33 9.73 13.15
C SER A 286 -20.37 9.07 12.16
N GLN A 287 -20.38 9.53 10.91
CA GLN A 287 -19.50 9.03 9.85
C GLN A 287 -18.03 9.13 10.24
N ASP A 288 -17.64 10.24 10.86
CA ASP A 288 -16.26 10.51 11.28
C ASP A 288 -15.80 9.60 12.42
N VAL A 289 -16.73 8.97 13.13
CA VAL A 289 -16.43 7.91 14.11
C VAL A 289 -16.42 6.55 13.44
N LEU A 290 -17.43 6.25 12.62
CA LEU A 290 -17.63 4.94 12.00
C LEU A 290 -16.48 4.53 11.07
N ILE A 291 -16.01 5.42 10.21
CA ILE A 291 -14.97 5.09 9.22
C ILE A 291 -13.63 4.75 9.86
N PRO A 292 -13.03 5.59 10.72
CA PRO A 292 -11.79 5.22 11.40
C PRO A 292 -11.96 4.01 12.31
N THR A 293 -13.12 3.83 12.95
CA THR A 293 -13.38 2.63 13.75
C THR A 293 -13.43 1.36 12.88
N PHE A 294 -14.06 1.44 11.71
CA PHE A 294 -14.13 0.35 10.74
C PHE A 294 -12.74 -0.04 10.26
N VAL A 295 -11.91 0.95 9.91
CA VAL A 295 -10.50 0.73 9.54
C VAL A 295 -9.71 0.12 10.72
N ALA A 296 -9.93 0.58 11.95
CA ALA A 296 -9.26 0.04 13.13
C ALA A 296 -9.62 -1.44 13.36
N ALA A 297 -10.92 -1.74 13.46
CA ALA A 297 -11.43 -3.07 13.72
C ALA A 297 -10.96 -4.07 12.67
N TYR A 298 -11.12 -3.76 11.38
CA TYR A 298 -10.77 -4.68 10.29
C TYR A 298 -9.29 -4.67 9.89
N SER A 299 -8.47 -3.74 10.42
CA SER A 299 -6.99 -3.89 10.36
C SER A 299 -6.42 -4.65 11.56
N GLY A 300 -7.22 -4.93 12.59
CA GLY A 300 -6.73 -5.43 13.87
C GLY A 300 -5.83 -4.42 14.59
N LYS A 301 -6.13 -3.12 14.48
CA LYS A 301 -5.52 -2.03 15.27
C LYS A 301 -6.52 -1.56 16.32
N SER A 302 -6.03 -0.97 17.41
CA SER A 302 -6.93 -0.31 18.37
C SER A 302 -7.39 1.05 17.83
N GLY A 303 -8.60 1.47 18.23
CA GLY A 303 -9.14 2.80 17.97
C GLY A 303 -8.30 3.92 18.58
N LYS A 304 -7.34 3.61 19.47
CA LYS A 304 -6.33 4.56 19.99
C LYS A 304 -5.20 4.88 19.01
N ASP A 305 -4.83 3.92 18.16
CA ASP A 305 -3.66 4.00 17.30
C ASP A 305 -4.01 4.36 15.85
N VAL A 306 -5.30 4.29 15.50
CA VAL A 306 -5.77 4.66 14.16
C VAL A 306 -5.65 6.17 13.94
N SER A 307 -5.27 6.55 12.72
CA SER A 307 -5.26 7.95 12.31
C SER A 307 -6.69 8.44 12.17
N LEU A 308 -7.01 9.55 12.84
CA LEU A 308 -8.30 10.24 12.70
C LEU A 308 -8.35 11.19 11.49
N ASN A 309 -7.23 11.36 10.80
CA ASN A 309 -7.20 12.14 9.57
C ASN A 309 -8.09 11.52 8.49
N SER A 310 -8.57 12.35 7.55
CA SER A 310 -9.30 11.91 6.35
C SER A 310 -8.62 10.68 5.71
N PHE A 311 -9.45 9.80 5.14
CA PHE A 311 -9.03 8.57 4.46
C PHE A 311 -7.99 8.84 3.36
N GLU A 312 -7.95 10.06 2.83
CA GLU A 312 -6.93 10.56 1.90
C GLU A 312 -5.50 10.49 2.45
N LYS A 313 -5.29 10.55 3.77
CA LYS A 313 -3.93 10.53 4.35
C LYS A 313 -3.44 9.12 4.67
N TYR A 314 -4.24 8.08 4.41
CA TYR A 314 -3.80 6.72 4.66
C TYR A 314 -2.72 6.26 3.68
N ILE A 315 -1.78 5.49 4.21
CA ILE A 315 -0.65 4.96 3.46
C ILE A 315 -1.03 3.57 2.93
N PRO A 316 -0.87 3.32 1.62
CA PRO A 316 -1.16 2.02 1.05
C PRO A 316 -0.24 0.95 1.63
N LEU A 317 -0.83 -0.16 2.04
CA LEU A 317 -0.09 -1.33 2.51
C LEU A 317 0.08 -2.34 1.38
N PRO A 318 1.20 -3.08 1.31
CA PRO A 318 1.45 -3.98 0.19
C PRO A 318 0.63 -5.27 0.31
N ASN A 319 -0.05 -5.60 -0.78
CA ASN A 319 -0.53 -6.95 -1.07
C ASN A 319 0.64 -7.85 -1.47
N TRP A 320 0.55 -9.16 -1.29
CA TRP A 320 1.64 -10.07 -1.62
C TRP A 320 1.22 -11.33 -2.39
N ARG A 321 2.12 -11.82 -3.22
CA ARG A 321 2.07 -13.16 -3.80
C ARG A 321 3.40 -13.86 -3.56
N ILE A 322 3.34 -15.01 -2.91
CA ILE A 322 4.47 -15.86 -2.58
C ILE A 322 4.39 -17.10 -3.45
N THR A 323 5.48 -17.44 -4.13
CA THR A 323 5.64 -18.72 -4.81
C THR A 323 6.90 -19.42 -4.33
N PHE A 324 6.81 -20.72 -4.11
CA PHE A 324 7.88 -21.56 -3.60
C PHE A 324 8.03 -22.82 -4.44
N ASP A 325 9.18 -22.93 -5.11
CA ASP A 325 9.49 -24.02 -6.05
C ASP A 325 10.63 -24.89 -5.51
N GLY A 326 10.86 -24.85 -4.19
CA GLY A 326 12.01 -25.49 -3.55
C GLY A 326 11.84 -26.97 -3.24
N LEU A 327 10.60 -27.48 -3.30
CA LEU A 327 10.26 -28.85 -2.92
C LEU A 327 10.89 -29.90 -3.85
N ASN A 328 11.15 -29.55 -5.10
CA ASN A 328 11.81 -30.42 -6.09
C ASN A 328 13.22 -30.85 -5.66
N LYS A 329 13.84 -30.12 -4.73
CA LYS A 329 15.19 -30.47 -4.25
C LYS A 329 15.19 -31.58 -3.20
N LEU A 330 14.02 -31.98 -2.70
CA LEU A 330 13.91 -33.06 -1.73
C LEU A 330 13.88 -34.40 -2.47
N PRO A 331 14.79 -35.36 -2.15
CA PRO A 331 14.93 -36.61 -2.89
C PRO A 331 13.71 -37.54 -2.79
N ILE A 332 12.84 -37.34 -1.81
CA ILE A 332 11.57 -38.08 -1.67
C ILE A 332 10.54 -37.55 -2.68
N ILE A 333 10.46 -36.22 -2.85
CA ILE A 333 9.50 -35.55 -3.72
C ILE A 333 9.93 -35.67 -5.19
N ASN A 334 11.22 -35.49 -5.47
CA ASN A 334 11.79 -35.59 -6.83
C ASN A 334 11.72 -37.00 -7.45
N ARG A 335 11.32 -38.03 -6.68
CA ARG A 335 11.09 -39.38 -7.22
C ARG A 335 9.67 -39.55 -7.74
N ALA A 336 8.71 -38.78 -7.20
CA ALA A 336 7.30 -38.89 -7.53
C ALA A 336 6.84 -37.75 -8.46
N PHE A 337 7.48 -36.58 -8.38
CA PHE A 337 7.07 -35.37 -9.10
C PHE A 337 8.29 -34.68 -9.74
N LYS A 338 8.12 -34.26 -10.99
CA LYS A 338 9.07 -33.47 -11.79
C LYS A 338 9.15 -32.03 -11.29
N GLN A 339 7.98 -31.46 -10.94
CA GLN A 339 7.87 -30.12 -10.40
C GLN A 339 6.74 -30.00 -9.38
N VAL A 340 7.02 -29.31 -8.28
CA VAL A 340 6.07 -28.97 -7.22
C VAL A 340 6.25 -27.51 -6.88
N THR A 341 5.20 -26.72 -7.12
CA THR A 341 5.18 -25.29 -6.80
C THR A 341 4.07 -24.98 -5.81
N LEU A 342 4.44 -24.45 -4.66
CA LEU A 342 3.48 -23.92 -3.69
C LEU A 342 3.27 -22.43 -3.96
N SER A 343 2.01 -21.99 -4.00
CA SER A 343 1.66 -20.60 -4.20
C SER A 343 0.68 -20.10 -3.13
N HIS A 344 0.83 -18.85 -2.75
CA HIS A 344 -0.09 -18.15 -1.85
C HIS A 344 -0.22 -16.72 -2.34
N SER A 345 -1.44 -16.19 -2.45
CA SER A 345 -1.66 -14.81 -2.81
C SER A 345 -2.68 -14.17 -1.89
N TYR A 346 -2.37 -12.96 -1.45
CA TYR A 346 -3.20 -12.12 -0.62
C TYR A 346 -3.45 -10.78 -1.30
N LYS A 347 -4.71 -10.38 -1.41
CA LYS A 347 -5.11 -9.07 -1.91
C LYS A 347 -6.21 -8.52 -1.02
N SER A 348 -5.99 -7.35 -0.44
CA SER A 348 -7.04 -6.57 0.22
C SER A 348 -7.05 -5.13 -0.28
N THR A 349 -8.24 -4.59 -0.47
CA THR A 349 -8.49 -3.25 -1.00
C THR A 349 -9.56 -2.55 -0.18
N PHE A 350 -9.24 -1.36 0.31
CA PHE A 350 -10.17 -0.41 0.92
C PHE A 350 -10.72 0.50 -0.18
N ASN A 351 -12.04 0.62 -0.27
CA ASN A 351 -12.71 1.37 -1.31
C ASN A 351 -13.77 2.31 -0.71
N VAL A 352 -13.71 3.57 -1.10
CA VAL A 352 -14.72 4.59 -0.86
C VAL A 352 -15.37 4.86 -2.21
N SER A 353 -16.59 4.35 -2.40
CA SER A 353 -17.24 4.31 -3.72
C SER A 353 -17.50 5.70 -4.27
N SER A 354 -18.07 6.57 -3.46
CA SER A 354 -18.23 7.99 -3.77
C SER A 354 -18.22 8.82 -2.49
N PHE A 355 -17.65 10.02 -2.60
CA PHE A 355 -17.76 11.07 -1.61
C PHE A 355 -18.10 12.38 -2.30
N THR A 356 -18.78 13.26 -1.59
CA THR A 356 -19.16 14.61 -2.05
C THR A 356 -18.93 15.62 -0.94
N THR A 357 -18.49 16.84 -1.25
CA THR A 357 -18.40 17.89 -0.21
C THR A 357 -19.78 18.24 0.33
N ASN A 358 -19.85 18.50 1.63
CA ASN A 358 -21.09 18.90 2.28
C ASN A 358 -21.18 20.43 2.33
N LEU A 359 -22.18 21.00 1.64
CA LEU A 359 -22.40 22.46 1.62
C LEU A 359 -22.78 23.03 2.99
N ASN A 360 -23.32 22.21 3.88
CA ASN A 360 -23.68 22.64 5.23
C ASN A 360 -22.49 22.59 6.21
N TYR A 361 -21.34 22.09 5.77
CA TYR A 361 -20.12 22.05 6.58
C TYR A 361 -19.58 23.47 6.77
N GLU A 362 -19.30 23.82 8.01
CA GLU A 362 -18.79 25.14 8.38
C GLU A 362 -17.64 24.98 9.38
N LYS A 363 -16.44 25.41 8.97
CA LYS A 363 -15.21 25.18 9.72
C LYS A 363 -15.23 25.94 11.04
N GLY A 364 -15.32 25.19 12.15
CA GLY A 364 -15.30 25.75 13.50
C GLY A 364 -16.66 26.21 14.03
N ALA A 365 -17.75 26.03 13.29
CA ALA A 365 -19.11 26.36 13.73
C ALA A 365 -19.89 25.11 14.20
N GLY A 366 -20.68 25.28 15.26
CA GLY A 366 -21.43 24.23 15.93
C GLY A 366 -22.69 23.74 15.21
N LYS A 367 -22.73 23.79 13.87
CA LYS A 367 -23.85 23.22 13.12
C LYS A 367 -23.88 21.72 13.30
N ARG A 368 -25.03 21.24 13.73
CA ARG A 368 -25.26 19.84 14.03
C ARG A 368 -26.36 19.27 13.15
N ASP A 369 -26.24 17.99 12.84
CA ASP A 369 -27.33 17.23 12.25
C ASP A 369 -28.47 17.02 13.27
N ILE A 370 -29.55 16.40 12.82
CA ILE A 370 -30.71 16.06 13.66
C ILE A 370 -30.36 15.14 14.84
N ASN A 371 -29.24 14.41 14.74
CA ASN A 371 -28.72 13.49 15.75
C ASN A 371 -27.66 14.14 16.66
N GLN A 372 -27.53 15.47 16.60
CA GLN A 372 -26.58 16.28 17.37
C GLN A 372 -25.09 16.00 17.05
N ASN A 373 -24.78 15.49 15.86
CA ASN A 373 -23.41 15.31 15.36
C ASN A 373 -22.91 16.50 14.57
N PHE A 374 -21.60 16.75 14.60
CA PHE A 374 -20.96 17.66 13.65
C PHE A 374 -21.15 17.15 12.22
N ILE A 375 -21.42 18.09 11.32
CA ILE A 375 -21.56 17.82 9.90
C ILE A 375 -20.16 17.53 9.33
N PRO A 376 -19.92 16.39 8.66
CA PRO A 376 -18.62 16.07 8.09
C PRO A 376 -18.35 16.92 6.84
N GLU A 377 -17.08 17.22 6.58
CA GLU A 377 -16.63 17.96 5.39
C GLU A 377 -16.97 17.22 4.09
N LEU A 378 -16.76 15.90 4.09
CA LEU A 378 -17.11 15.01 2.99
C LEU A 378 -18.25 14.10 3.42
N GLN A 379 -19.35 14.09 2.67
CA GLN A 379 -20.39 13.10 2.78
C GLN A 379 -20.01 11.86 1.97
N ILE A 380 -19.90 10.72 2.63
CA ILE A 380 -19.45 9.46 2.03
C ILE A 380 -20.64 8.52 1.88
N SER A 381 -20.84 8.00 0.67
CA SER A 381 -21.97 7.09 0.39
C SER A 381 -21.74 5.70 0.97
N THR A 382 -20.63 5.05 0.57
CA THR A 382 -20.33 3.68 1.02
C THR A 382 -18.83 3.47 1.15
N VAL A 383 -18.43 2.79 2.22
CA VAL A 383 -17.08 2.30 2.46
C VAL A 383 -17.09 0.78 2.45
N SER A 384 -16.14 0.16 1.77
CA SER A 384 -16.01 -1.30 1.70
C SER A 384 -14.55 -1.73 1.81
N ILE A 385 -14.34 -2.91 2.40
CA ILE A 385 -13.07 -3.64 2.35
C ILE A 385 -13.34 -4.93 1.59
N SER A 386 -12.59 -5.16 0.52
CA SER A 386 -12.61 -6.42 -0.22
C SER A 386 -11.32 -7.16 0.04
N GLU A 387 -11.41 -8.35 0.64
CA GLU A 387 -10.29 -9.22 0.95
C GLU A 387 -10.42 -10.54 0.20
N GLN A 388 -9.32 -10.97 -0.43
CA GLN A 388 -9.28 -12.17 -1.25
C GLN A 388 -7.98 -12.93 -1.06
N PHE A 389 -8.12 -14.24 -0.86
CA PHE A 389 -7.03 -15.21 -0.92
C PHE A 389 -7.14 -15.99 -2.23
N SER A 390 -6.18 -15.83 -3.14
CA SER A 390 -6.29 -16.38 -4.51
C SER A 390 -4.94 -16.85 -5.09
N PRO A 391 -4.48 -18.06 -4.75
CA PRO A 391 -5.07 -19.03 -3.82
C PRO A 391 -4.68 -18.77 -2.36
N LEU A 392 -5.47 -19.29 -1.41
CA LEU A 392 -5.07 -19.34 0.00
C LEU A 392 -3.85 -20.25 0.20
N LEU A 393 -3.90 -21.47 -0.32
CA LEU A 393 -2.76 -22.36 -0.47
C LEU A 393 -2.96 -23.11 -1.79
N GLY A 394 -2.16 -22.77 -2.79
CA GLY A 394 -2.10 -23.47 -4.07
C GLY A 394 -0.92 -24.43 -4.08
N ALA A 395 -1.11 -25.63 -4.62
CA ALA A 395 -0.06 -26.60 -4.82
C ALA A 395 -0.22 -27.19 -6.22
N ASP A 396 0.70 -26.84 -7.11
CA ASP A 396 0.73 -27.36 -8.48
C ASP A 396 1.79 -28.45 -8.56
N PHE A 397 1.42 -29.61 -9.08
CA PHE A 397 2.27 -30.78 -9.22
C PHE A 397 2.36 -31.16 -10.69
N THR A 398 3.58 -31.37 -11.19
CA THR A 398 3.87 -31.95 -12.51
C THR A 398 4.47 -33.33 -12.29
N LEU A 399 3.86 -34.35 -12.88
CA LEU A 399 4.30 -35.74 -12.79
C LEU A 399 5.50 -36.00 -13.73
N GLU A 400 6.24 -37.07 -13.46
CA GLU A 400 7.44 -37.43 -14.25
C GLU A 400 7.08 -38.03 -15.62
N ASN A 401 5.86 -38.56 -15.77
CA ASN A 401 5.40 -39.26 -16.98
C ASN A 401 4.71 -38.35 -18.01
N ASP A 402 4.76 -37.02 -17.83
CA ASP A 402 4.29 -36.00 -18.79
C ASP A 402 5.46 -35.18 -19.39
#